data_AF-A0A7Y1TSU0-F1
#
_entry.id   AF-A0A7Y1TSU0-F1
#
_cell.length_a   1.000
_cell.length_b   1.000
_cell.length_c   1.000
_cell.angle_alpha   90.00
_cell.angle_beta   90.00
_cell.angle_gamma   90.00
#
_symmetry.space_group_name_H-M   'P 1'
#
loop_
_entity.id
_entity.type
_entity.pdbx_description
1 polymer ?
#
loop_
_entity_poly.entity_id
_entity_poly.type
_entity_poly.pdbx_seq_one_letter_code
_entity_poly.pdbx_strand_id
1 'polypeptide(L)'
;MIQNAIRAARLDLDFYNTIEKDEQFTGQAGLIVAITSLITGLGTAFAAKGFIWPFIVATIGGLVAWVVWSVLTAWIGTTFFEGQTDVGEMLRVLGFAQAPLVLAIIPWFGIVVGSIWALIASVVAVREGQDFTTGKAIGTVGVGWIAYLVIKGIWTFIF
;
A
#
# COMPACT_ATOMS: atom_id res chain seq x y z
N MET A 1 -8.79 -7.07 -13.67
CA MET A 1 -8.49 -6.95 -12.22
C MET A 1 -7.70 -8.13 -11.64
N ILE A 2 -8.22 -9.35 -11.52
CA ILE A 2 -7.51 -10.46 -10.84
C ILE A 2 -6.14 -10.75 -11.45
N GLN A 3 -6.07 -10.88 -12.79
CA GLN A 3 -4.78 -11.09 -13.47
C GLN A 3 -3.80 -9.95 -13.21
N ASN A 4 -4.28 -8.71 -13.18
CA ASN A 4 -3.48 -7.52 -12.89
C ASN A 4 -2.95 -7.54 -11.44
N ALA A 5 -3.79 -7.94 -10.47
CA ALA A 5 -3.38 -8.11 -9.08
C ALA A 5 -2.33 -9.21 -8.92
N ILE A 6 -2.45 -10.31 -9.69
CA ILE A 6 -1.45 -11.39 -9.72
C ILE A 6 -0.14 -10.88 -10.33
N ARG A 7 -0.18 -10.11 -11.43
CA ARG A 7 1.01 -9.51 -12.04
C ARG A 7 1.72 -8.57 -11.06
N ALA A 8 0.97 -7.69 -10.38
CA ALA A 8 1.49 -6.84 -9.32
C ALA A 8 2.14 -7.67 -8.20
N ALA A 9 1.46 -8.69 -7.69
CA ALA A 9 1.99 -9.58 -6.66
C ALA A 9 3.20 -10.40 -7.13
N ARG A 10 3.40 -10.58 -8.44
CA ARG A 10 4.60 -11.20 -9.04
C ARG A 10 5.73 -10.22 -9.30
N LEU A 11 5.57 -8.95 -8.91
CA LEU A 11 6.57 -7.89 -9.11
C LEU A 11 6.89 -7.63 -10.59
N ASP A 12 5.88 -7.77 -11.45
CA ASP A 12 6.00 -7.51 -12.90
C ASP A 12 6.29 -6.02 -13.15
N LEU A 13 7.53 -5.71 -13.55
CA LEU A 13 8.00 -4.33 -13.77
C LEU A 13 7.24 -3.66 -14.92
N ASP A 14 7.02 -4.38 -16.03
CA ASP A 14 6.29 -3.86 -17.19
C ASP A 14 4.86 -3.50 -16.81
N PHE A 15 4.24 -4.29 -15.92
CA PHE A 15 2.93 -3.98 -15.38
C PHE A 15 2.93 -2.67 -14.59
N TYR A 16 3.89 -2.46 -13.67
CA TYR A 16 3.97 -1.22 -12.89
C TYR A 16 4.17 0.01 -13.79
N ASN A 17 5.11 -0.06 -14.73
CA ASN A 17 5.34 0.99 -15.73
C ASN A 17 4.12 1.30 -16.62
N THR A 18 3.24 0.30 -16.84
CA THR A 18 2.00 0.49 -17.61
C THR A 18 0.95 1.21 -16.78
N ILE A 19 0.69 0.76 -15.55
CA ILE A 19 -0.40 1.31 -14.72
C ILE A 19 -0.07 2.68 -14.14
N GLU A 20 1.22 3.04 -14.03
CA GLU A 20 1.62 4.38 -13.63
C GLU A 20 1.22 5.43 -14.69
N LYS A 21 1.01 5.05 -15.95
CA LYS A 21 0.64 6.01 -17.02
C LYS A 21 -0.83 5.97 -17.38
N ASP A 22 -1.56 4.96 -16.91
CA ASP A 22 -2.96 4.72 -17.27
C ASP A 22 -3.90 4.93 -16.09
N GLU A 23 -4.61 6.05 -16.12
CA GLU A 23 -5.59 6.44 -15.10
C GLU A 23 -6.76 5.47 -14.96
N GLN A 24 -7.06 4.64 -15.97
CA GLN A 24 -8.12 3.64 -15.91
C GLN A 24 -7.87 2.59 -14.81
N PHE A 25 -6.62 2.44 -14.38
CA PHE A 25 -6.25 1.53 -13.30
C PHE A 25 -6.49 2.09 -11.89
N THR A 26 -6.77 3.39 -11.74
CA THR A 26 -7.02 4.02 -10.43
C THR A 26 -8.19 3.37 -9.69
N GLY A 27 -9.29 3.10 -10.40
CA GLY A 27 -10.46 2.42 -9.82
C GLY A 27 -10.14 0.99 -9.38
N GLN A 28 -9.32 0.26 -10.15
CA GLN A 28 -8.90 -1.09 -9.79
C GLN A 28 -7.95 -1.08 -8.57
N ALA A 29 -7.03 -0.12 -8.51
CA ALA A 29 -6.13 0.06 -7.37
C ALA A 29 -6.93 0.34 -6.08
N GLY A 30 -7.89 1.27 -6.14
CA GLY A 30 -8.78 1.56 -5.02
C GLY A 30 -9.61 0.35 -4.58
N LEU A 31 -10.09 -0.45 -5.52
CA LEU A 31 -10.84 -1.68 -5.20
C LEU A 31 -9.95 -2.74 -4.52
N ILE A 32 -8.69 -2.90 -4.96
CA ILE A 32 -7.74 -3.79 -4.29
C ILE A 32 -7.53 -3.34 -2.84
N VAL A 33 -7.28 -2.05 -2.63
CA VAL A 33 -7.07 -1.49 -1.28
C VAL A 33 -8.32 -1.61 -0.42
N ALA A 34 -9.51 -1.42 -0.99
CA ALA A 34 -10.76 -1.63 -0.26
C ALA A 34 -10.90 -3.07 0.21
N ILE A 35 -10.62 -4.06 -0.65
CA ILE A 35 -10.68 -5.48 -0.31
C ILE A 35 -9.66 -5.83 0.78
N THR A 36 -8.40 -5.39 0.63
CA THR A 36 -7.34 -5.68 1.60
C THR A 36 -7.59 -4.99 2.94
N SER A 37 -8.13 -3.76 2.93
CA SER A 37 -8.53 -3.03 4.13
C SER A 37 -9.67 -3.72 4.86
N LEU A 38 -10.65 -4.29 4.13
CA LEU A 38 -11.71 -5.10 4.74
C LEU A 38 -11.15 -6.37 5.39
N ILE A 39 -10.27 -7.11 4.71
CA ILE A 39 -9.66 -8.35 5.23
C ILE A 39 -8.85 -8.06 6.50
N THR A 40 -7.97 -7.06 6.45
CA THR A 40 -7.13 -6.66 7.59
C THR A 40 -7.96 -6.03 8.72
N GLY A 41 -9.02 -5.29 8.38
CA GLY A 41 -9.99 -4.74 9.32
C GLY A 41 -10.75 -5.82 10.10
N LEU A 42 -11.16 -6.90 9.43
CA LEU A 42 -11.76 -8.07 10.09
C LEU A 42 -10.79 -8.69 11.09
N GLY A 43 -9.52 -8.90 10.69
CA GLY A 43 -8.48 -9.41 11.58
C GLY A 43 -8.31 -8.55 12.84
N THR A 44 -8.34 -7.23 12.68
CA THR A 44 -8.26 -6.28 13.79
C THR A 44 -9.49 -6.37 14.70
N ALA A 45 -10.68 -6.46 14.12
CA ALA A 45 -11.94 -6.57 14.86
C ALA A 45 -12.03 -7.84 15.71
N PHE A 46 -11.52 -8.97 15.21
CA PHE A 46 -11.46 -10.21 15.99
C PHE A 46 -10.43 -10.17 17.12
N ALA A 47 -9.38 -9.34 17.01
CA ALA A 47 -8.35 -9.19 18.03
C ALA A 47 -8.69 -8.13 19.11
N ALA A 48 -9.66 -7.25 18.85
CA ALA A 48 -10.00 -6.12 19.71
C ALA A 48 -11.12 -6.43 20.72
N LYS A 49 -11.26 -5.57 21.75
CA LYS A 49 -12.40 -5.61 22.68
C LYS A 49 -13.62 -4.94 22.03
N GLY A 50 -14.38 -5.73 21.28
CA GLY A 50 -15.54 -5.28 20.50
C GLY A 50 -15.28 -5.40 19.00
N PHE A 51 -16.36 -5.49 18.20
CA PHE A 51 -16.24 -5.86 16.79
C PHE A 51 -16.47 -4.66 15.85
N ILE A 52 -17.63 -4.02 15.95
CA ILE A 52 -18.11 -3.05 14.95
C ILE A 52 -17.20 -1.82 14.87
N TRP A 53 -16.89 -1.20 16.01
CA TRP A 53 -16.08 0.02 16.01
C TRP A 53 -14.64 -0.21 15.51
N PRO A 54 -13.88 -1.20 16.03
CA PRO A 54 -12.54 -1.48 15.51
C PRO A 54 -12.53 -1.89 14.04
N PHE A 55 -13.54 -2.64 13.58
CA PHE A 55 -13.69 -3.00 12.17
C PHE A 55 -13.80 -1.77 11.26
N ILE A 56 -14.71 -0.84 11.58
CA ILE A 56 -14.94 0.38 10.81
C ILE A 56 -13.69 1.25 10.80
N VAL A 57 -13.13 1.49 11.99
CA VAL A 57 -11.91 2.29 12.18
C VAL A 57 -10.74 1.71 11.38
N ALA A 58 -10.50 0.40 11.46
CA ALA A 58 -9.40 -0.24 10.73
C ALA A 58 -9.62 -0.23 9.21
N THR A 59 -10.84 -0.47 8.74
CA THR A 59 -11.16 -0.50 7.31
C THR A 59 -11.03 0.90 6.68
N ILE A 60 -11.63 1.91 7.29
CA ILE A 60 -11.51 3.30 6.81
C ILE A 60 -10.08 3.80 6.96
N GLY A 61 -9.44 3.47 8.08
CA GLY A 61 -8.03 3.78 8.33
C GLY A 61 -7.10 3.20 7.26
N GLY A 62 -7.36 2.00 6.75
CA GLY A 62 -6.58 1.40 5.66
C GLY A 62 -6.65 2.18 4.34
N LEU A 63 -7.86 2.63 3.97
CA LEU A 63 -8.07 3.47 2.78
C LEU A 63 -7.39 4.83 2.93
N VAL A 64 -7.57 5.49 4.07
CA VAL A 64 -6.94 6.79 4.36
C VAL A 64 -5.42 6.63 4.39
N ALA A 65 -4.91 5.59 5.03
CA ALA A 65 -3.49 5.31 5.12
C ALA A 65 -2.88 5.08 3.74
N TRP A 66 -3.57 4.40 2.83
CA TRP A 66 -3.09 4.24 1.45
C TRP A 66 -2.96 5.58 0.71
N VAL A 67 -3.94 6.47 0.85
CA VAL A 67 -3.88 7.80 0.21
C VAL A 67 -2.75 8.63 0.80
N VAL A 68 -2.68 8.71 2.13
CA VAL A 68 -1.62 9.44 2.84
C VAL A 68 -0.25 8.87 2.49
N TRP A 69 -0.12 7.55 2.46
CA TRP A 69 1.10 6.87 2.08
C TRP A 69 1.53 7.25 0.66
N SER A 70 0.62 7.19 -0.31
CA SER A 70 0.91 7.51 -1.72
C SER A 70 1.37 8.95 -1.89
N VAL A 71 0.74 9.90 -1.20
CA VAL A 71 1.15 11.31 -1.17
C VAL A 71 2.54 11.46 -0.56
N LEU A 72 2.79 10.83 0.59
CA LEU A 72 4.08 10.91 1.26
C LEU A 72 5.20 10.30 0.43
N THR A 73 5.01 9.13 -0.17
CA THR A 73 6.02 8.51 -1.05
C THR A 73 6.25 9.33 -2.31
N ALA A 74 5.20 9.92 -2.91
CA ALA A 74 5.34 10.83 -4.05
C ALA A 74 6.23 12.02 -3.66
N TRP A 75 5.89 12.69 -2.56
CA TRP A 75 6.58 13.87 -2.07
C TRP A 75 8.01 13.59 -1.61
N ILE A 76 8.24 12.50 -0.87
CA ILE A 76 9.58 12.12 -0.40
C ILE A 76 10.48 11.78 -1.59
N GLY A 77 9.99 10.97 -2.53
CA GLY A 77 10.77 10.53 -3.69
C GLY A 77 11.16 11.72 -4.59
N THR A 78 10.21 12.60 -4.89
CA THR A 78 10.45 13.80 -5.72
C THR A 78 11.34 14.82 -5.01
N THR A 79 11.15 15.04 -3.70
CA THR A 79 11.87 16.09 -2.94
C THR A 79 13.29 15.69 -2.56
N PHE A 80 13.50 14.46 -2.06
CA PHE A 80 14.78 14.04 -1.48
C PHE A 80 15.60 13.14 -2.40
N PHE A 81 14.95 12.50 -3.37
CA PHE A 81 15.57 11.49 -4.21
C PHE A 81 15.46 11.78 -5.71
N GLU A 82 14.97 12.97 -6.09
CA GLU A 82 14.86 13.43 -7.49
C GLU A 82 14.00 12.49 -8.36
N GLY A 83 13.05 11.77 -7.74
CA GLY A 83 12.09 10.94 -8.47
C GLY A 83 11.15 11.79 -9.33
N GLN A 84 10.61 11.18 -10.38
CA GLN A 84 9.66 11.80 -11.29
C GLN A 84 8.34 11.06 -11.16
N THR A 85 7.40 11.63 -10.42
CA THR A 85 6.04 11.07 -10.31
C THR A 85 5.03 12.14 -9.93
N ASP A 86 3.76 11.83 -10.14
CA ASP A 86 2.64 12.49 -9.46
C ASP A 86 1.94 11.61 -8.41
N VAL A 87 1.06 12.22 -7.63
CA VAL A 87 0.32 11.52 -6.55
C VAL A 87 -0.62 10.45 -7.11
N GLY A 88 -1.23 10.67 -8.27
CA GLY A 88 -2.12 9.73 -8.94
C GLY A 88 -1.40 8.48 -9.44
N GLU A 89 -0.19 8.64 -9.99
CA GLU A 89 0.68 7.54 -10.39
C GLU A 89 1.04 6.69 -9.18
N MET A 90 1.49 7.32 -8.08
CA MET A 90 1.78 6.65 -6.82
C MET A 90 0.58 5.93 -6.23
N LEU A 91 -0.60 6.56 -6.23
CA LEU A 91 -1.85 5.92 -5.79
C LEU A 91 -2.09 4.62 -6.55
N ARG A 92 -1.94 4.63 -7.87
CA ARG A 92 -2.15 3.46 -8.73
C ARG A 92 -1.15 2.35 -8.42
N VAL A 93 0.15 2.63 -8.49
CA VAL A 93 1.18 1.59 -8.30
C VAL A 93 1.18 1.03 -6.87
N LEU A 94 1.00 1.87 -5.85
CA LEU A 94 0.96 1.43 -4.45
C LEU A 94 -0.34 0.71 -4.10
N GLY A 95 -1.47 1.08 -4.72
CA GLY A 95 -2.72 0.36 -4.53
C GLY A 95 -2.64 -1.07 -5.06
N PHE A 96 -2.01 -1.26 -6.23
CA PHE A 96 -1.71 -2.60 -6.75
C PHE A 96 -0.68 -3.36 -5.92
N ALA A 97 0.32 -2.67 -5.36
CA ALA A 97 1.31 -3.26 -4.45
C ALA A 97 0.69 -3.85 -3.17
N GLN A 98 -0.54 -3.47 -2.80
CA GLN A 98 -1.26 -4.07 -1.68
C GLN A 98 -1.91 -5.42 -2.00
N ALA A 99 -2.00 -5.85 -3.25
CA ALA A 99 -2.61 -7.13 -3.64
C ALA A 99 -2.17 -8.35 -2.78
N PRO A 100 -0.90 -8.48 -2.35
CA PRO A 100 -0.47 -9.58 -1.49
C PRO A 100 -1.14 -9.63 -0.11
N LEU A 101 -1.67 -8.51 0.39
CA LEU A 101 -2.39 -8.44 1.67
C LEU A 101 -3.69 -9.26 1.65
N VAL A 102 -4.20 -9.68 0.50
CA VAL A 102 -5.30 -10.65 0.42
C VAL A 102 -4.96 -11.95 1.15
N LEU A 103 -3.68 -12.30 1.24
CA LEU A 103 -3.21 -13.47 2.01
C LEU A 103 -3.55 -13.37 3.50
N ALA A 104 -3.82 -12.18 4.04
CA ALA A 104 -4.22 -11.99 5.44
C ALA A 104 -5.53 -12.70 5.81
N ILE A 105 -6.29 -13.21 4.84
CA ILE A 105 -7.43 -14.11 5.08
C ILE A 105 -7.01 -15.42 5.77
N ILE A 106 -5.76 -15.86 5.56
CA ILE A 106 -5.18 -17.02 6.24
C ILE A 106 -4.71 -16.57 7.63
N PRO A 107 -5.32 -17.05 8.72
CA PRO A 107 -4.97 -16.60 10.07
C PRO A 107 -3.48 -16.84 10.38
N TRP A 108 -2.90 -15.95 11.19
CA TRP A 108 -1.52 -15.97 11.70
C TRP A 108 -0.42 -15.82 10.65
N PHE A 109 -0.34 -16.72 9.66
CA PHE A 109 0.72 -16.73 8.67
C PHE A 109 0.44 -15.76 7.51
N GLY A 110 -0.81 -15.69 7.09
CA GLY A 110 -1.21 -14.90 5.93
C GLY A 110 -0.96 -13.40 6.11
N ILE A 111 -1.19 -12.89 7.33
CA ILE A 111 -0.95 -11.48 7.65
C ILE A 111 0.55 -11.15 7.60
N VAL A 112 1.41 -12.01 8.15
CA VAL A 112 2.86 -11.79 8.17
C VAL A 112 3.42 -11.87 6.75
N VAL A 113 3.12 -12.97 6.04
CA VAL A 113 3.59 -13.19 4.66
C VAL A 113 3.06 -12.10 3.73
N GLY A 114 1.77 -11.82 3.79
CA GLY A 114 1.13 -10.78 2.97
C GLY A 114 1.72 -9.39 3.23
N SER A 115 1.99 -9.03 4.49
CA SER A 115 2.56 -7.72 4.84
C SER A 115 4.01 -7.58 4.37
N ILE A 116 4.84 -8.60 4.56
CA ILE A 116 6.23 -8.60 4.07
C ILE A 116 6.24 -8.50 2.54
N TRP A 117 5.39 -9.27 1.87
CA TRP A 117 5.34 -9.27 0.41
C TRP A 117 4.78 -7.97 -0.16
N ALA A 118 3.77 -7.37 0.49
CA ALA A 118 3.26 -6.05 0.12
C ALA A 118 4.30 -4.95 0.31
N LEU A 119 5.19 -5.06 1.31
CA LEU A 119 6.29 -4.11 1.49
C LEU A 119 7.33 -4.25 0.37
N ILE A 120 7.70 -5.47 0.00
CA ILE A 120 8.59 -5.74 -1.14
C ILE A 120 7.96 -5.19 -2.44
N ALA A 121 6.68 -5.48 -2.67
CA ALA A 121 5.93 -4.96 -3.80
C ALA A 121 5.88 -3.43 -3.81
N SER A 122 5.78 -2.80 -2.64
CA SER A 122 5.80 -1.33 -2.53
C SER A 122 7.17 -0.74 -2.90
N VAL A 123 8.28 -1.40 -2.56
CA VAL A 123 9.62 -0.96 -3.00
C VAL A 123 9.75 -1.03 -4.52
N VAL A 124 9.26 -2.10 -5.14
CA VAL A 124 9.27 -2.24 -6.61
C VAL A 124 8.34 -1.22 -7.27
N ALA A 125 7.13 -1.07 -6.75
CA ALA A 125 6.15 -0.09 -7.26
C ALA A 125 6.67 1.35 -7.18
N VAL A 126 7.29 1.72 -6.05
CA VAL A 126 7.90 3.05 -5.88
C VAL A 126 9.07 3.23 -6.83
N ARG A 127 9.94 2.21 -6.98
CA ARG A 127 11.08 2.25 -7.89
C ARG A 127 10.65 2.56 -9.32
N GLU A 128 9.69 1.79 -9.84
CA GLU A 128 9.21 1.97 -11.21
C GLU A 128 8.45 3.29 -11.33
N GLY A 129 7.47 3.57 -10.44
CA GLY A 129 6.65 4.77 -10.57
C GLY A 129 7.33 6.11 -10.30
N GLN A 130 8.54 6.13 -9.74
CA GLN A 130 9.35 7.35 -9.56
C GLN A 130 10.53 7.42 -10.53
N ASP A 131 10.67 6.44 -11.44
CA ASP A 131 11.74 6.38 -12.44
C ASP A 131 13.16 6.44 -11.86
N PHE A 132 13.41 5.75 -10.75
CA PHE A 132 14.70 5.83 -10.04
C PHE A 132 15.23 4.48 -9.54
N THR A 133 16.47 4.46 -9.03
CA THR A 133 17.16 3.21 -8.67
C THR A 133 16.58 2.55 -7.41
N THR A 134 16.76 1.24 -7.28
CA THR A 134 16.30 0.47 -6.10
C THR A 134 16.82 1.04 -4.78
N GLY A 135 18.04 1.59 -4.75
CA GLY A 135 18.59 2.21 -3.54
C GLY A 135 17.80 3.44 -3.08
N LYS A 136 17.43 4.32 -4.04
CA LYS A 136 16.60 5.49 -3.75
C LYS A 136 15.15 5.09 -3.39
N ALA A 137 14.63 4.02 -4.01
CA ALA A 137 13.31 3.46 -3.66
C ALA A 137 13.26 2.89 -2.23
N ILE A 138 14.28 2.13 -1.82
CA ILE A 138 14.41 1.65 -0.44
C ILE A 138 14.49 2.84 0.54
N GLY A 139 15.25 3.87 0.20
CA GLY A 139 15.33 5.11 0.99
C GLY A 139 13.96 5.77 1.16
N THR A 140 13.20 5.91 0.07
CA THR A 140 11.87 6.52 0.07
C THR A 140 10.87 5.70 0.88
N VAL A 141 10.81 4.38 0.66
CA VAL A 141 9.94 3.48 1.43
C VAL A 141 10.35 3.45 2.90
N GLY A 142 11.64 3.48 3.22
CA GLY A 142 12.14 3.51 4.59
C GLY A 142 11.73 4.77 5.34
N VAL A 143 11.89 5.96 4.72
CA VAL A 143 11.44 7.24 5.31
C VAL A 143 9.92 7.26 5.43
N GLY A 144 9.21 6.80 4.39
CA GLY A 144 7.76 6.65 4.43
C GLY A 144 7.34 5.77 5.61
N TRP A 145 8.01 4.64 5.83
CA TRP A 145 7.64 3.67 6.87
C TRP A 145 7.73 4.28 8.27
N ILE A 146 8.74 5.12 8.52
CA ILE A 146 8.84 5.89 9.76
C ILE A 146 7.62 6.81 9.92
N ALA A 147 7.22 7.53 8.86
CA ALA A 147 6.03 8.37 8.90
C ALA A 147 4.75 7.55 9.15
N TYR A 148 4.61 6.38 8.53
CA TYR A 148 3.51 5.46 8.79
C TYR A 148 3.48 4.99 10.25
N LEU A 149 4.61 4.66 10.86
CA LEU A 149 4.66 4.27 12.28
C LEU A 149 4.19 5.40 13.19
N VAL A 150 4.55 6.65 12.89
CA VAL A 150 4.07 7.83 13.62
C VAL A 150 2.55 7.98 13.46
N ILE A 151 2.04 7.92 12.23
CA ILE A 151 0.59 8.03 11.94
C ILE A 151 -0.18 6.91 12.66
N LYS A 152 0.30 5.66 12.57
CA LYS A 152 -0.30 4.51 13.23
C LYS A 152 -0.29 4.67 14.76
N GLY A 153 0.80 5.19 15.32
CA GLY A 153 0.91 5.49 16.75
C GLY A 153 -0.12 6.51 17.21
N ILE A 154 -0.24 7.63 16.47
CA ILE A 154 -1.25 8.67 16.73
C ILE A 154 -2.67 8.10 16.60
N TRP A 155 -2.93 7.33 15.55
CA TRP A 155 -4.22 6.70 15.31
C TRP A 155 -4.64 5.79 16.46
N THR A 156 -3.73 4.91 16.90
CA THR A 156 -3.98 3.97 18.02
C THR A 156 -4.10 4.69 19.37
N PHE A 157 -3.55 5.90 19.49
CA PHE A 157 -3.69 6.72 20.68
C PHE A 157 -5.05 7.43 20.74
N ILE A 158 -5.60 7.84 19.59
CA ILE A 158 -6.86 8.57 19.49
C ILE A 158 -8.07 7.64 19.55
N PHE A 159 -7.99 6.47 18.89
CA PHE A 159 -9.10 5.52 18.72
C PHE A 159 -8.91 4.25 19.55
#